data_AF-A0A062GD46-F1
#
_entry.id   AF-A0A062GD46-F1
#
_cell.length_a   1.000
_cell.length_b   1.000
_cell.length_c   1.000
_cell.angle_alpha   90.00
_cell.angle_beta   90.00
_cell.angle_gamma   90.00
#
_symmetry.space_group_name_H-M   'P 1'
#
loop_
_entity.id
_entity.type
_entity.pdbx_description
1 polymer ?
#
loop_
_entity_poly.entity_id
_entity_poly.type
_entity_poly.pdbx_seq_one_letter_code
_entity_poly.pdbx_strand_id
1 'polypeptide(L)'
;MSQKILQRYEQLLTDSASIKAMTKKAYSEYSGSYDTLGDEGDALYLEWKVKVKNLLLLSCGEHSIHYRDFLDAEETQSFDTNTRIISRLIPILKASYDDFKNGFLTSFKQIK
;
A
#
# COMPACT_ATOMS: atom_id res chain seq x y z
N MET A 1 -10.97 6.00 18.75
CA MET A 1 -9.71 6.01 17.98
C MET A 1 -9.73 4.98 16.85
N SER A 2 -10.19 3.75 17.11
CA SER A 2 -10.35 2.69 16.09
C SER A 2 -11.19 3.09 14.87
N GLN A 3 -12.34 3.76 15.04
CA GLN A 3 -13.21 4.18 13.91
C GLN A 3 -12.48 5.04 12.88
N LYS A 4 -11.65 6.00 13.32
CA LYS A 4 -10.90 6.89 12.43
C LYS A 4 -9.82 6.13 11.65
N ILE A 5 -9.23 5.10 12.27
CA ILE A 5 -8.25 4.22 11.62
C ILE A 5 -8.94 3.33 10.57
N LEU A 6 -10.10 2.76 10.87
CA LEU A 6 -10.91 2.00 9.90
C LEU A 6 -11.29 2.84 8.68
N GLN A 7 -11.84 4.04 8.91
CA GLN A 7 -12.18 4.98 7.85
C GLN A 7 -10.93 5.35 7.02
N ARG A 8 -9.77 5.47 7.66
CA ARG A 8 -8.52 5.77 6.96
C ARG A 8 -8.07 4.60 6.08
N TYR A 9 -8.21 3.35 6.53
CA TYR A 9 -7.97 2.18 5.68
C TYR A 9 -8.89 2.17 4.45
N GLU A 10 -10.19 2.39 4.66
CA GLU A 10 -11.19 2.40 3.58
C GLU A 10 -10.90 3.50 2.54
N GLN A 11 -10.52 4.70 3.01
CA GLN A 11 -10.09 5.79 2.15
C GLN A 11 -8.85 5.39 1.34
N LEU A 12 -7.80 4.86 1.98
CA LEU A 12 -6.56 4.50 1.27
C LEU A 12 -6.74 3.32 0.31
N LEU A 13 -7.67 2.40 0.59
CA LEU A 13 -8.06 1.35 -0.35
C LEU A 13 -8.76 1.94 -1.57
N THR A 14 -9.66 2.91 -1.37
CA THR A 14 -10.33 3.64 -2.45
C THR A 14 -9.34 4.43 -3.29
N ASP A 15 -8.44 5.18 -2.64
CA ASP A 15 -7.37 5.94 -3.30
C ASP A 15 -6.49 5.01 -4.16
N SER A 16 -6.12 3.84 -3.63
CA SER A 16 -5.30 2.87 -4.36
C SER A 16 -5.99 2.33 -5.62
N ALA A 17 -7.31 2.14 -5.58
CA ALA A 17 -8.10 1.72 -6.73
C ALA A 17 -8.16 2.82 -7.79
N SER A 18 -8.38 4.07 -7.38
CA SER A 18 -8.36 5.24 -8.27
C SER A 18 -7.00 5.42 -8.94
N ILE A 19 -5.90 5.34 -8.18
CA ILE A 19 -4.54 5.42 -8.73
C ILE A 19 -4.31 4.29 -9.72
N LYS A 20 -4.68 3.04 -9.38
CA LYS A 20 -4.54 1.91 -10.30
C LYS A 20 -5.31 2.10 -11.60
N ALA A 21 -6.49 2.72 -11.56
CA ALA A 21 -7.30 3.01 -12.75
C ALA A 21 -6.62 4.01 -13.71
N MET A 22 -5.61 4.76 -13.26
CA MET A 22 -4.81 5.67 -14.10
C MET A 22 -3.75 4.94 -14.93
N THR A 23 -3.61 3.62 -14.78
CA THR A 23 -2.66 2.82 -15.55
C THR A 23 -2.90 2.98 -17.04
N LYS A 24 -1.84 3.37 -17.76
CA LYS A 24 -1.83 3.52 -19.22
C LYS A 24 -0.58 2.90 -19.82
N LYS A 25 -0.69 2.49 -21.09
CA LYS A 25 0.45 2.02 -21.87
C LYS A 25 1.29 3.21 -22.33
N ALA A 26 2.59 3.12 -22.11
CA ALA A 26 3.61 3.98 -22.71
C ALA A 26 4.56 3.13 -23.56
N TYR A 27 5.39 3.80 -24.36
CA TYR A 27 6.38 3.17 -25.22
C TYR A 27 7.72 3.84 -25.01
N SER A 28 8.78 3.05 -24.91
CA SER A 28 10.16 3.53 -25.03
C SER A 28 10.91 2.73 -26.09
N GLU A 29 11.88 3.36 -26.75
CA GLU A 29 12.70 2.71 -27.76
C GLU A 29 13.56 1.56 -27.19
N TYR A 30 13.90 1.61 -25.90
CA TYR A 30 14.77 0.64 -25.25
C TYR A 30 14.02 -0.55 -24.62
N SER A 31 12.86 -0.28 -24.01
CA SER A 31 12.09 -1.28 -23.24
C SER A 31 10.78 -1.72 -23.92
N GLY A 32 10.45 -1.15 -25.08
CA GLY A 32 9.19 -1.42 -25.77
C GLY A 32 8.00 -0.82 -25.02
N SER A 33 6.86 -1.52 -25.07
CA SER A 33 5.64 -1.06 -24.39
C SER A 33 5.63 -1.46 -22.92
N TYR A 34 5.31 -0.52 -22.04
CA TYR A 34 5.23 -0.72 -20.59
C TYR A 34 4.02 0.00 -19.98
N ASP A 35 3.62 -0.42 -18.78
CA ASP A 35 2.53 0.21 -18.03
C ASP A 35 3.07 1.31 -17.11
N THR A 36 2.47 2.49 -17.15
CA THR A 36 2.81 3.63 -16.30
C THR A 36 1.55 4.26 -15.69
N LEU A 37 1.70 4.95 -14.57
CA LEU A 37 0.65 5.81 -14.01
C LEU A 37 0.69 7.22 -14.64
N GLY A 38 1.79 7.57 -15.31
CA GLY A 38 2.09 8.94 -15.73
C GLY A 38 2.35 9.89 -14.56
N ASP A 39 2.76 11.12 -14.87
CA ASP A 39 3.26 12.07 -13.87
C ASP A 39 2.28 12.33 -12.71
N GLU A 40 1.00 12.57 -13.02
CA GLU A 40 -0.04 12.79 -12.00
C GLU A 40 -0.26 11.54 -11.14
N GLY A 41 -0.34 10.37 -11.77
CA GLY A 41 -0.56 9.12 -11.05
C GLY A 41 0.65 8.72 -10.20
N ASP A 42 1.87 9.03 -10.65
CA ASP A 42 3.10 8.83 -9.88
C ASP A 42 3.16 9.74 -8.64
N ALA A 43 2.72 11.00 -8.77
CA ALA A 43 2.61 11.92 -7.63
C ALA A 43 1.58 11.44 -6.60
N LEU A 44 0.38 11.03 -7.05
CA LEU A 44 -0.66 10.48 -6.19
C LEU A 44 -0.22 9.17 -5.53
N TYR A 45 0.50 8.33 -6.26
CA TYR A 45 1.08 7.10 -5.72
C TYR A 45 2.07 7.38 -4.59
N LEU A 46 2.98 8.35 -4.77
CA LEU A 46 3.93 8.74 -3.73
C LEU A 46 3.21 9.23 -2.46
N GLU A 47 2.21 10.09 -2.61
CA GLU A 47 1.41 10.58 -1.50
C GLU A 47 0.68 9.44 -0.77
N TRP A 48 0.02 8.56 -1.52
CA TRP A 48 -0.66 7.38 -0.99
C TRP A 48 0.29 6.50 -0.18
N LYS A 49 1.48 6.24 -0.72
CA LYS A 49 2.51 5.40 -0.10
C LYS A 49 2.93 5.94 1.27
N VAL A 50 3.20 7.23 1.38
CA VAL A 50 3.53 7.88 2.66
C VAL A 50 2.37 7.74 3.66
N LYS A 51 1.13 7.95 3.21
CA LYS A 51 -0.06 7.82 4.06
C LYS A 51 -0.26 6.39 4.58
N VAL A 52 0.01 5.37 3.75
CA VAL A 52 -0.07 3.96 4.14
C VAL A 52 0.99 3.62 5.17
N LYS A 53 2.26 4.00 4.94
CA LYS A 53 3.35 3.74 5.90
C LYS A 53 3.03 4.30 7.28
N ASN A 54 2.56 5.55 7.34
CA ASN A 54 2.15 6.16 8.60
C ASN A 54 0.97 5.41 9.26
N LEU A 55 -0.02 4.98 8.47
CA LEU A 55 -1.16 4.21 9.00
C LEU A 55 -0.72 2.87 9.58
N LEU A 56 0.11 2.12 8.88
CA LEU A 56 0.63 0.82 9.32
C LEU A 56 1.50 0.98 10.57
N LEU A 57 2.34 2.02 10.63
CA LEU A 57 3.12 2.33 11.83
C LEU A 57 2.22 2.61 13.05
N LEU A 58 1.16 3.39 12.87
CA LEU A 58 0.24 3.76 13.96
C LEU A 58 -0.67 2.60 14.40
N SER A 59 -1.08 1.74 13.48
CA SER A 59 -2.11 0.72 13.74
C SER A 59 -1.56 -0.69 13.98
N CYS A 60 -0.47 -1.06 13.29
CA CYS A 60 0.17 -2.37 13.42
C CYS A 60 1.46 -2.29 14.24
N GLY A 61 2.16 -1.16 14.20
CA GLY A 61 3.46 -0.95 14.86
C GLY A 61 4.65 -1.29 13.96
N GLU A 62 5.80 -0.70 14.28
CA GLU A 62 7.03 -0.76 13.47
C GLU A 62 7.57 -2.19 13.27
N HIS A 63 7.41 -3.05 14.27
CA HIS A 63 7.91 -4.42 14.22
C HIS A 63 6.86 -5.43 13.71
N SER A 64 5.68 -4.97 13.28
CA SER A 64 4.64 -5.84 12.75
C SER A 64 5.03 -6.46 11.41
N ILE A 65 4.49 -7.65 11.14
CA ILE A 65 4.63 -8.30 9.82
C ILE A 65 4.06 -7.39 8.71
N HIS A 66 2.94 -6.72 8.96
CA HIS A 66 2.32 -5.79 8.01
C HIS A 66 3.24 -4.64 7.59
N TYR A 67 3.87 -3.95 8.57
CA TYR A 67 4.75 -2.83 8.27
C TYR A 67 6.03 -3.28 7.58
N ARG A 68 6.64 -4.37 8.07
CA ARG A 68 7.86 -4.93 7.49
C ARG A 68 7.66 -5.42 6.06
N ASP A 69 6.64 -6.24 5.83
CA ASP A 69 6.35 -6.76 4.50
C ASP A 69 5.98 -5.63 3.54
N PHE A 70 5.33 -4.55 4.01
CA PHE A 70 5.08 -3.37 3.19
C PHE A 70 6.39 -2.69 2.76
N LEU A 71 7.36 -2.54 3.67
CA LEU A 71 8.68 -1.96 3.33
C LEU A 71 9.44 -2.86 2.36
N ASP A 72 9.50 -4.16 2.61
CA ASP A 72 10.20 -5.11 1.74
C ASP A 72 9.55 -5.16 0.35
N ALA A 73 8.22 -5.15 0.29
CA ALA A 73 7.48 -5.04 -0.96
C ALA A 73 7.46 -3.61 -1.52
N GLU A 74 8.00 -2.58 -0.87
CA GLU A 74 8.14 -1.25 -1.46
C GLU A 74 9.38 -1.17 -2.34
N GLU A 75 10.41 -1.96 -2.03
CA GLU A 75 11.71 -1.94 -2.70
C GLU A 75 11.63 -2.21 -4.20
N THR A 76 12.16 -1.29 -4.99
CA THR A 76 12.13 -1.37 -6.46
C THR A 76 12.99 -2.53 -6.95
N GLN A 77 12.40 -3.39 -7.78
CA GLN A 77 13.10 -4.46 -8.47
C GLN A 77 13.42 -4.06 -9.91
N SER A 78 14.33 -4.78 -10.57
CA SER A 78 14.64 -4.54 -11.97
C SER A 78 13.37 -4.63 -12.83
N PHE A 79 13.18 -3.64 -13.71
CA PHE A 79 12.02 -3.52 -14.60
C PHE A 79 10.67 -3.27 -13.89
N ASP A 80 10.69 -2.87 -12.62
CA ASP A 80 9.48 -2.40 -11.98
C ASP A 80 9.01 -1.06 -12.54
N THR A 81 7.69 -0.92 -12.53
CA THR A 81 6.96 0.32 -12.76
C THR A 81 6.11 0.58 -11.53
N ASN A 82 5.75 1.83 -11.27
CA ASN A 82 4.87 2.15 -10.13
C ASN A 82 3.54 1.39 -10.19
N THR A 83 3.05 1.04 -11.38
CA THR A 83 1.87 0.19 -11.59
C THR A 83 2.05 -1.24 -11.04
N ARG A 84 3.25 -1.82 -11.18
CA ARG A 84 3.61 -3.12 -10.59
C ARG A 84 3.77 -3.00 -9.07
N ILE A 85 4.45 -1.95 -8.61
CA ILE A 85 4.70 -1.74 -7.19
C ILE A 85 3.39 -1.53 -6.41
N ILE A 86 2.50 -0.64 -6.85
CA ILE A 86 1.21 -0.45 -6.17
C ILE A 86 0.38 -1.75 -6.14
N SER A 87 0.48 -2.57 -7.19
CA SER A 87 -0.27 -3.84 -7.27
C SER A 87 0.18 -4.87 -6.22
N ARG A 88 1.45 -4.89 -5.82
CA ARG A 88 1.96 -5.76 -4.74
C ARG A 88 1.72 -5.19 -3.34
N LEU A 89 1.62 -3.86 -3.20
CA LEU A 89 1.38 -3.20 -1.91
C LEU A 89 -0.09 -3.27 -1.45
N ILE A 90 -1.06 -3.23 -2.38
CA ILE A 90 -2.50 -3.27 -2.04
C ILE A 90 -2.91 -4.51 -1.24
N PRO A 91 -2.49 -5.74 -1.58
CA PRO A 91 -2.80 -6.93 -0.78
C PRO A 91 -2.35 -6.81 0.69
N ILE A 92 -1.19 -6.20 0.95
CA ILE A 92 -0.67 -6.00 2.31
C ILE A 92 -1.56 -5.01 3.07
N LEU A 93 -1.96 -3.90 2.42
CA LEU A 93 -2.91 -2.94 3.00
C LEU A 93 -4.26 -3.59 3.33
N LYS A 94 -4.77 -4.47 2.46
CA LYS A 94 -6.01 -5.22 2.68
C LYS A 94 -5.91 -6.18 3.87
N ALA A 95 -4.81 -6.94 3.97
CA ALA A 95 -4.57 -7.83 5.10
C ALA A 95 -4.51 -7.04 6.42
N SER A 96 -3.80 -5.91 6.42
CA SER A 96 -3.70 -5.03 7.58
C SER A 96 -5.06 -4.46 8.02
N TYR A 97 -5.90 -4.08 7.06
CA TYR A 97 -7.26 -3.62 7.34
C TYR A 97 -8.12 -4.73 7.94
N ASP A 98 -8.08 -5.95 7.39
CA ASP A 98 -8.85 -7.09 7.89
C ASP A 98 -8.44 -7.45 9.33
N ASP A 99 -7.13 -7.59 9.59
CA ASP A 99 -6.62 -7.88 10.92
C ASP A 99 -6.91 -6.77 11.93
N PHE A 100 -6.84 -5.50 11.50
CA PHE A 100 -7.25 -4.36 12.35
C PHE A 100 -8.75 -4.41 12.67
N LYS A 101 -9.58 -4.62 11.65
CA LYS A 101 -11.05 -4.62 11.78
C LYS A 101 -11.56 -5.76 12.65
N ASN A 102 -10.95 -6.93 12.53
CA ASN A 102 -11.34 -8.13 13.26
C ASN A 102 -10.63 -8.26 14.62
N GLY A 103 -9.76 -7.32 14.99
CA GLY A 103 -9.10 -7.30 16.29
C GLY A 103 -7.93 -8.28 16.44
N PHE A 104 -7.34 -8.76 15.34
CA PHE A 104 -6.18 -9.66 15.36
C PHE A 104 -4.85 -8.94 15.63
N LEU A 105 -4.83 -7.60 15.57
CA LEU A 105 -3.62 -6.81 15.87
C LEU A 105 -3.35 -6.60 17.36
N THR A 106 -4.32 -6.91 18.24
CA THR A 106 -4.03 -6.97 19.68
C THR A 106 -3.22 -8.22 19.97
N SER A 107 -1.94 -8.01 20.32
CA SER A 107 -1.06 -9.06 20.84
C SER A 107 -1.79 -9.84 21.93
N PHE A 108 -1.87 -11.17 21.80
CA PHE A 108 -2.37 -12.14 22.80
C PHE A 108 -1.54 -12.18 24.11
N LYS A 109 -0.88 -11.07 24.49
CA LYS A 109 0.03 -10.97 25.65
C LYS A 109 -0.68 -10.95 27.01
N GLN A 110 -1.99 -11.23 27.07
CA GLN A 110 -2.72 -11.38 28.32
C GLN A 110 -3.44 -12.72 28.39
N ILE A 111 -2.65 -13.79 28.42
CA ILE A 111 -3.02 -15.01 29.15
C ILE A 111 -1.87 -15.24 30.13
N LYS A 112 -2.02 -14.71 31.35
CA LYS A 112 -1.30 -15.13 32.55
C LYS A 112 -2.34 -15.51 33.59
#